data_AF-A0A0N1GHC9-F1
#
_entry.id   AF-A0A0N1GHC9-F1
#
_cell.length_a   1.000
_cell.length_b   1.000
_cell.length_c   1.000
_cell.angle_alpha   90.00
_cell.angle_beta   90.00
_cell.angle_gamma   90.00
#
_symmetry.space_group_name_H-M   'P 1'
#
loop_
_entity.id
_entity.type
_entity.pdbx_description
1 polymer ?
#
loop_
_entity_poly.entity_id
_entity_poly.type
_entity_poly.pdbx_seq_one_letter_code
_entity_poly.pdbx_strand_id
1 'polypeptide(L)' 'MTATGPSAQRIDTSRPHPARMYDWFLGGKDNYPVDEELGRRIMSTDPSAPPLGP' A
#
# COMPACT_ATOMS: atom_id res chain seq x y z
N MET A 1 -25.78 -19.34 -15.80
CA MET A 1 -25.28 -18.96 -14.46
C MET A 1 -23.76 -19.12 -14.45
N THR A 2 -23.00 -18.06 -14.71
CA THR A 2 -21.53 -18.11 -14.61
C THR A 2 -21.12 -17.46 -13.30
N ALA A 3 -20.89 -18.28 -12.27
CA ALA A 3 -20.23 -17.85 -11.06
C ALA A 3 -18.72 -17.75 -11.34
N THR A 4 -18.29 -16.65 -11.94
CA THR A 4 -16.88 -16.23 -11.82
C THR A 4 -16.74 -15.57 -10.47
N GLY A 5 -16.72 -16.38 -9.41
CA GLY A 5 -16.19 -15.89 -8.13
C GLY A 5 -14.75 -15.42 -8.40
N PRO A 6 -14.30 -14.27 -7.85
CA PRO A 6 -12.93 -13.86 -8.02
C PRO A 6 -12.09 -15.04 -7.53
N SER A 7 -11.34 -15.66 -8.44
CA SER A 7 -10.28 -16.58 -8.05
C SER A 7 -9.46 -15.79 -7.04
N ALA A 8 -9.44 -16.21 -5.77
CA ALA A 8 -8.65 -15.58 -4.74
C ALA A 8 -7.19 -15.80 -5.12
N GLN A 9 -6.71 -15.01 -6.08
CA GLN A 9 -5.33 -14.99 -6.47
C GLN A 9 -4.59 -14.54 -5.23
N ARG A 10 -3.73 -15.41 -4.74
CA ARG A 10 -2.91 -15.13 -3.56
C ARG A 10 -2.22 -13.79 -3.81
N ILE A 11 -2.53 -12.80 -2.99
CA ILE A 11 -1.93 -11.48 -3.11
C ILE A 11 -0.45 -11.64 -2.80
N ASP A 12 0.40 -11.17 -3.73
CA ASP A 12 1.83 -11.09 -3.48
C ASP A 12 2.10 -9.92 -2.53
N THR A 13 2.40 -10.25 -1.28
CA THR A 13 2.69 -9.30 -0.21
C THR A 13 4.18 -8.95 -0.13
N SER A 14 5.01 -9.53 -1.01
CA SER A 14 6.43 -9.20 -1.12
C SER A 14 6.70 -8.00 -2.05
N ARG A 15 5.70 -7.59 -2.83
CA ARG A 15 5.78 -6.46 -3.75
C ARG A 15 4.89 -5.33 -3.27
N PRO A 16 5.38 -4.08 -3.23
CA PRO A 16 4.57 -2.96 -2.82
C PRO A 16 3.43 -2.70 -3.80
N HIS A 17 2.30 -2.24 -3.28
CA HIS A 17 1.10 -1.92 -4.04
C HIS A 17 0.67 -0.47 -3.78
N PRO A 18 0.45 0.35 -4.82
CA PRO A 18 0.14 1.78 -4.66
C PRO A 18 -1.03 2.05 -3.71
N ALA A 19 -2.13 1.31 -3.82
CA ALA A 19 -3.30 1.49 -2.95
C ALA A 19 -2.98 1.25 -1.46
N ARG A 20 -2.12 0.27 -1.14
CA ARG A 20 -1.72 -0.04 0.25
C ARG A 20 -0.74 1.00 0.79
N MET A 21 0.13 1.53 -0.08
CA MET A 21 0.96 2.68 0.29
C MET A 21 0.11 3.91 0.60
N TYR A 22 -0.92 4.19 -0.19
CA TYR A 22 -1.86 5.28 0.12
C TYR A 22 -2.58 5.07 1.44
N ASP A 23 -3.02 3.85 1.74
CA ASP A 23 -3.57 3.51 3.06
C ASP A 23 -2.58 3.82 4.18
N TRP A 24 -1.31 3.40 4.04
CA TRP A 24 -0.24 3.73 5.01
C TRP A 24 -0.02 5.24 5.17
N PHE A 25 0.04 6.00 4.08
CA PHE A 25 0.22 7.47 4.14
C PHE A 25 -0.93 8.16 4.90
N LEU A 26 -2.14 7.60 4.85
CA LEU A 26 -3.32 8.10 5.55
C LEU A 26 -3.42 7.60 7.01
N GLY A 27 -2.44 6.84 7.50
CA GLY A 27 -2.44 6.24 8.83
C GLY A 27 -3.29 4.97 8.95
N GLY A 28 -3.67 4.37 7.82
CA GLY A 28 -4.35 3.08 7.75
C GLY A 28 -3.44 1.90 8.11
N LYS A 29 -4.05 0.71 8.19
CA LYS A 29 -3.39 -0.54 8.63
C LYS A 29 -3.47 -1.65 7.59
N ASP A 30 -4.10 -1.40 6.45
CA ASP A 30 -4.27 -2.34 5.35
C ASP A 30 -3.05 -2.28 4.40
N ASN A 31 -1.88 -2.48 4.99
CA ASN A 31 -0.58 -2.40 4.34
C ASN A 31 0.39 -3.46 4.89
N TYR A 32 1.44 -3.73 4.12
CA TYR A 32 2.52 -4.64 4.50
C TYR A 32 3.84 -3.88 4.65
N PRO A 33 4.86 -4.46 5.33
CA PRO A 33 6.15 -3.80 5.54
C PRO A 33 6.82 -3.27 4.26
N VAL A 34 6.61 -3.95 3.12
CA VAL A 34 7.14 -3.53 1.81
C VAL A 34 6.50 -2.24 1.30
N ASP A 35 5.24 -1.99 1.65
CA ASP A 35 4.53 -0.76 1.32
C ASP A 35 5.04 0.39 2.20
N GLU A 36 5.21 0.15 3.51
CA GLU A 36 5.76 1.15 4.44
C GLU A 36 7.18 1.57 4.07
N GLU A 37 8.04 0.61 3.73
CA GLU A 37 9.43 0.87 3.38
C GLU A 37 9.52 1.76 2.14
N LEU A 38 8.73 1.44 1.11
CA LEU A 38 8.67 2.27 -0.09
C LEU A 38 8.06 3.65 0.21
N GLY A 39 7.00 3.70 1.03
CA GLY A 39 6.42 4.95 1.50
C GLY A 39 7.44 5.87 2.16
N ARG A 40 8.24 5.35 3.11
CA ARG A 40 9.32 6.11 3.78
C ARG A 40 10.40 6.59 2.81
N ARG A 41 10.78 5.77 1.82
CA ARG A 41 11.76 6.15 0.78
C ARG A 41 11.24 7.31 -0.07
N ILE A 42 9.96 7.28 -0.44
CA ILE A 42 9.30 8.37 -1.18
C ILE A 42 9.30 9.64 -0.34
N MET A 43 8.87 9.58 0.92
CA MET A 43 8.87 10.77 1.81
C MET A 43 10.27 11.36 2.04
N SER A 44 11.30 10.52 2.01
CA SER A 44 12.69 10.97 2.15
C SER A 44 13.21 11.70 0.89
N THR A 45 12.57 11.48 -0.26
CA THR A 45 13.02 12.01 -1.56
C THR A 45 12.12 13.14 -2.06
N ASP A 46 10.82 13.07 -1.77
CA ASP A 46 9.80 13.99 -2.26
C ASP A 46 9.25 14.85 -1.10
N PRO A 47 9.58 16.15 -1.04
CA PRO A 47 9.06 17.06 -0.02
C PRO A 47 7.57 17.37 -0.17
N SER A 48 6.92 16.95 -1.27
CA SER A 48 5.46 17.10 -1.48
C SER A 48 4.65 15.90 -0.99
N ALA A 49 5.31 14.85 -0.51
CA ALA A 49 4.61 13.70 0.07
C ALA A 49 3.73 14.17 1.26
N PRO A 50 2.49 13.67 1.36
CA PRO A 50 1.59 14.10 2.42
C PRO A 50 2.22 13.82 3.79
N PRO A 51 2.16 14.77 4.75
CA PRO A 51 2.61 14.50 6.10
C PRO A 51 1.82 13.31 6.63
N LEU A 52 2.53 12.35 7.25
CA LEU A 52 1.87 11.26 7.98
C LEU A 52 0.79 11.92 8.85
N GLY A 53 -0.45 11.46 8.70
CA GLY A 53 -1.57 11.96 9.51
C GLY A 53 -1.23 11.94 11.01
N PRO A 54 -1.95 12.72 11.83
CA PRO A 54 -1.56 12.99 13.22
C PRO A 54 -1.28 11.72 14.05
#